data_AF-A0A9E3F708-F1
#
_entry.id   AF-A0A9E3F708-F1
#
_cell.length_a   1.000
_cell.length_b   1.000
_cell.length_c   1.000
_cell.angle_alpha   90.00
_cell.angle_beta   90.00
_cell.angle_gamma   90.00
#
_symmetry.space_group_name_H-M   'P 1'
#
loop_
_entity.id
_entity.type
_entity.pdbx_description
1 polymer ?
#
loop_
_entity_poly.entity_id
_entity_poly.type
_entity_poly.pdbx_seq_one_letter_code
_entity_poly.pdbx_strand_id
1 'polypeptide(L)' 'MWGRIELSQHVKVARKPPGKRELDALRKEGVRAVIDLRTRHEPLGDAAPPVAEANQVRAHGMDYIHIPVSAESVDKT' A
#
# COMPACT_ATOMS: atom_id res chain seq x y z
N MET A 1 9.80 4.67 14.36
CA MET A 1 9.56 3.44 13.58
C MET A 1 8.18 2.91 13.93
N TRP A 2 7.12 3.55 13.44
CA TRP A 2 5.71 3.16 13.66
C TRP A 2 5.05 3.20 12.28
N GLY A 3 4.48 2.11 11.78
CA GLY A 3 3.72 2.22 10.53
C GLY A 3 3.25 0.96 9.84
N ARG A 4 3.72 -0.23 10.23
CA ARG A 4 3.31 -1.49 9.60
C ARG A 4 2.97 -2.54 10.65
N ILE A 5 1.84 -3.22 10.47
CA ILE A 5 1.38 -4.35 11.27
C ILE A 5 1.42 -5.58 10.37
N GLU A 6 1.95 -6.68 10.87
CA GLU A 6 1.86 -7.98 10.22
C GLU A 6 0.59 -8.69 10.72
N LEU A 7 -0.37 -8.91 9.83
CA LEU A 7 -1.61 -9.62 10.15
C LEU A 7 -1.43 -11.14 9.98
N SER A 8 -0.56 -11.54 9.06
CA SER A 8 -0.15 -12.94 8.84
C SER A 8 1.18 -12.97 8.07
N GLN A 9 1.75 -14.16 7.90
CA GLN A 9 2.96 -14.39 7.10
C GLN A 9 2.88 -13.81 5.67
N HIS A 10 1.68 -13.60 5.14
CA HIS A 10 1.45 -13.11 3.78
C HIS A 10 0.87 -11.69 3.71
N VAL A 11 0.50 -11.10 4.85
CA VAL A 11 -0.25 -9.84 4.88
C VAL A 11 0.40 -8.86 5.84
N LYS A 12 0.86 -7.74 5.26
CA LYS A 12 1.40 -6.59 5.99
C LYS A 12 0.56 -5.36 5.66
N VAL A 13 0.08 -4.66 6.69
CA VAL A 13 -0.77 -3.48 6.55
C VAL A 13 -0.02 -2.26 7.03
N ALA A 14 -0.08 -1.16 6.27
CA ALA A 14 0.53 0.11 6.65
C ALA A 14 -0.41 1.27 6.38
N ARG A 15 -0.30 2.33 7.20
CA ARG A 15 -1.06 3.59 7.00
C ARG A 15 -0.52 4.45 5.87
N LYS A 16 0.77 4.30 5.54
CA LYS A 16 1.43 5.04 4.49
C LYS A 16 1.85 4.08 3.37
N PRO A 17 1.75 4.51 2.11
CA PRO A 17 2.29 3.75 0.99
C PRO A 17 3.82 3.64 1.12
N PRO A 18 4.41 2.52 0.69
CA PRO A 18 5.85 2.33 0.77
C PRO A 18 6.60 3.25 -0.19
N GLY A 19 7.67 3.87 0.32
CA GLY A 19 8.62 4.61 -0.53
C GLY A 19 9.50 3.68 -1.37
N LYS A 20 10.28 4.24 -2.30
CA LYS A 20 11.14 3.47 -3.23
C LYS A 20 12.10 2.51 -2.53
N ARG A 21 12.75 2.95 -1.44
CA ARG A 21 13.67 2.10 -0.66
C ARG A 21 12.92 0.96 0.05
N GLU A 22 11.70 1.23 0.52
CA GLU A 22 10.89 0.21 1.19
C GLU A 22 10.37 -0.83 0.21
N LEU A 23 10.00 -0.45 -1.02
CA LEU A 23 9.57 -1.40 -2.04
C LEU A 23 10.66 -2.42 -2.39
N ASP A 24 11.93 -2.00 -2.46
CA ASP A 24 13.04 -2.94 -2.68
C ASP A 24 13.21 -3.92 -1.51
N ALA A 25 13.06 -3.43 -0.26
CA ALA A 25 13.10 -4.29 0.92
C ALA A 25 11.92 -5.29 0.94
N LEU A 26 10.69 -4.81 0.71
CA LEU A 26 9.48 -5.64 0.67
C LEU A 26 9.59 -6.72 -0.41
N ARG A 27 10.13 -6.39 -1.58
CA ARG A 27 10.38 -7.37 -2.65
C ARG A 27 11.35 -8.46 -2.20
N LYS A 28 12.45 -8.09 -1.52
CA LYS A 28 13.44 -9.04 -0.97
C LYS A 28 12.85 -9.92 0.13
N GLU A 29 11.88 -9.41 0.88
CA GLU A 29 11.09 -10.16 1.85
C GLU A 29 10.03 -11.08 1.20
N GLY A 30 9.91 -11.07 -0.13
CA GLY A 30 8.99 -11.94 -0.88
C GLY A 30 7.61 -11.33 -1.13
N VAL A 31 7.37 -10.06 -0.77
CA VAL A 31 6.11 -9.37 -1.10
C VAL A 31 6.00 -9.23 -2.61
N ARG A 32 4.84 -9.60 -3.16
CA ARG A 32 4.58 -9.59 -4.61
C ARG A 32 3.62 -8.51 -5.05
N ALA A 33 2.76 -8.03 -4.17
CA ALA A 33 1.71 -7.08 -4.50
C ALA A 33 1.57 -5.97 -3.45
N VAL A 34 1.16 -4.79 -3.90
CA VAL A 34 0.68 -3.69 -3.06
C VAL A 34 -0.80 -3.49 -3.37
N ILE A 35 -1.62 -3.52 -2.32
CA ILE A 35 -3.05 -3.22 -2.39
C ILE A 35 -3.25 -1.85 -1.75
N ASP A 36 -3.70 -0.89 -2.55
CA ASP A 36 -4.10 0.43 -2.09
C ASP A 36 -5.60 0.46 -1.84
N LEU A 37 -5.99 0.76 -0.60
CA LEU A 37 -7.39 0.83 -0.18
C LEU A 37 -7.94 2.26 -0.13
N ARG A 38 -7.09 3.26 -0.40
CA ARG A 38 -7.46 4.67 -0.28
C ARG A 38 -8.48 5.08 -1.33
N THR A 39 -9.37 5.99 -0.97
CA THR A 39 -10.23 6.62 -1.98
C THR A 39 -9.44 7.69 -2.76
N ARG A 40 -9.88 8.03 -3.97
CA ARG A 40 -9.20 9.05 -4.80
C ARG A 40 -9.15 10.44 -4.14
N HIS A 41 -10.09 10.71 -3.23
CA HIS A 41 -10.27 12.00 -2.57
C HIS A 41 -9.73 12.02 -1.14
N GLU A 42 -9.18 10.91 -0.64
CA GLU A 42 -8.51 10.93 0.65
C GLU A 42 -7.31 11.89 0.59
N PRO A 43 -7.10 12.70 1.64
CA PRO A 43 -5.94 13.58 1.70
C PRO A 43 -4.67 12.73 1.64
N LEU A 44 -3.99 12.76 0.50
CA LEU A 44 -2.79 11.99 0.24
C LEU A 44 -1.62 12.43 1.14
N GLY A 45 -1.68 13.63 1.73
CA GLY A 45 -0.53 14.22 2.42
C GLY A 45 0.66 14.29 1.46
N ASP A 46 1.81 13.75 1.88
CA ASP A 46 3.01 13.63 1.05
C ASP A 46 3.01 12.39 0.12
N ALA A 47 1.95 11.59 0.14
CA ALA A 47 1.86 10.41 -0.72
C ALA A 47 1.63 10.80 -2.19
N ALA A 48 2.24 10.03 -3.09
CA ALA A 48 2.01 10.20 -4.50
C ALA A 48 0.56 9.81 -4.87
N PRO A 49 0.00 10.35 -5.96
CA PRO A 49 -1.29 9.89 -6.44
C PRO A 49 -1.22 8.40 -6.84
N PRO A 50 -2.34 7.64 -6.76
CA PRO A 50 -2.36 6.20 -7.03
C PRO A 50 -1.67 5.78 -8.34
N VAL A 51 -1.83 6.57 -9.41
CA VAL A 51 -1.17 6.30 -10.71
C VAL A 51 0.35 6.35 -10.61
N ALA A 52 0.90 7.31 -9.88
CA ALA A 52 2.35 7.44 -9.71
C ALA A 52 2.91 6.31 -8.82
N GLU A 53 2.17 5.93 -7.77
CA GLU A 53 2.53 4.78 -6.95
C GLU A 53 2.48 3.46 -7.73
N ALA A 54 1.45 3.27 -8.55
CA ALA A 54 1.33 2.09 -9.40
C ALA A 54 2.55 1.91 -10.31
N ASN A 55 3.02 3.00 -10.92
CA ASN A 55 4.23 2.98 -11.75
C ASN A 55 5.48 2.64 -10.93
N GLN A 56 5.60 3.19 -9.72
CA GLN A 56 6.73 2.90 -8.83
C GLN A 56 6.75 1.44 -8.39
N VAL A 57 5.60 0.88 -8.00
CA VAL A 57 5.47 -0.52 -7.59
C VAL A 57 5.78 -1.46 -8.74
N ARG A 58 5.23 -1.20 -9.93
CA ARG A 58 5.49 -2.00 -11.13
C ARG A 58 6.95 -1.93 -11.57
N ALA A 59 7.63 -0.79 -11.40
CA ALA A 59 9.06 -0.67 -11.67
C ALA A 59 9.93 -1.56 -10.77
N HIS A 60 9.41 -2.02 -9.63
CA HIS A 60 10.06 -3.01 -8.76
C HIS A 60 9.69 -4.48 -9.09
N GLY A 61 8.90 -4.72 -10.15
CA GLY A 61 8.44 -6.05 -10.54
C GLY A 61 7.36 -6.62 -9.61
N MET A 62 6.57 -5.73 -9.00
CA MET A 62 5.46 -6.07 -8.11
C MET A 62 4.13 -5.66 -8.73
N ASP A 63 3.06 -6.33 -8.33
CA ASP A 63 1.70 -5.97 -8.72
C ASP A 63 1.17 -4.80 -7.90
N TYR A 64 0.34 -3.97 -8.52
CA TYR A 64 -0.36 -2.89 -7.84
C TYR A 64 -1.85 -2.97 -8.15
N ILE A 65 -2.65 -3.04 -7.09
CA ILE A 65 -4.09 -3.16 -7.14
C ILE A 65 -4.68 -2.01 -6.32
N HIS A 66 -5.54 -1.20 -6.93
CA HIS A 66 -6.25 -0.11 -6.25
C HIS A 66 -7.71 -0.51 -6.08
N ILE A 67 -8.14 -0.72 -4.84
CA ILE A 67 -9.52 -1.07 -4.47
C ILE A 67 -9.98 -0.01 -3.47
N PRO A 68 -10.60 1.10 -3.91
CA PRO A 68 -11.03 2.14 -3.00
C PRO A 68 -12.12 1.61 -2.05
N VAL A 69 -11.87 1.69 -0.75
CA VAL A 69 -12.84 1.30 0.30
C VAL A 69 -13.25 2.53 1.09
N SER A 70 -14.55 2.75 1.27
CA SER A 70 -15.03 3.82 2.15
C SER A 70 -14.89 3.41 3.61
N ALA A 71 -14.33 4.27 4.45
CA ALA A 71 -14.29 4.06 5.90
C ALA A 71 -15.70 3.91 6.51
N GLU A 72 -16.72 4.47 5.86
CA GLU A 72 -18.12 4.35 6.28
C GLU A 72 -18.70 2.95 6.03
N SER A 73 -18.09 2.17 5.13
CA SER A 73 -18.52 0.81 4.79
C SER A 73 -17.83 -0.29 5.62
N VAL A 74 -16.93 0.07 6.53
CA VAL A 74 -16.24 -0.90 7.39
C VAL A 74 -17.11 -1.24 8.58
N ASP A 75 -17.44 -2.52 8.74
CA ASP A 75 -18.16 -3.03 9.90
C ASP A 75 -17.39 -2.72 11.19
N LYS A 76 -18.06 -2.06 12.13
CA LYS A 76 -17.51 -1.73 13.46
C LYS A 76 -18.01 -2.75 14.46
N THR A 77 -17.38 -3.92 14.49
CA THR A 77 -17.57 -4.92 15.56
C THR A 77 -16.76 -4.57 16.79
#